data_AF-A0A0P1IKG2-F1
#
_entry.id   AF-A0A0P1IKG2-F1
#
_cell.length_a   1.000
_cell.length_b   1.000
_cell.length_c   1.000
_cell.angle_alpha   90.00
_cell.angle_beta   90.00
_cell.angle_gamma   90.00
#
_symmetry.space_group_name_H-M   'P 1'
#
loop_
_entity.id
_entity.type
_entity.pdbx_description
1 polymer ?
#
loop_
_entity_poly.entity_id
_entity_poly.type
_entity_poly.pdbx_seq_one_letter_code
_entity_poly.pdbx_strand_id
1 'polypeptide(L)' 'MLNKSIVALMMTAALLLSACEKDTDTYPVTGEQCGPEDPVKTLDAADCDILPAGV' A
#
# COMPACT_ATOMS: atom_id res chain seq x y z
N MET A 1 -22.94 -10.82 20.24
CA MET A 1 -21.97 -10.22 21.18
C MET A 1 -20.58 -10.40 20.57
N LEU A 2 -19.86 -9.31 20.31
CA LEU A 2 -18.56 -9.37 19.64
C LEU A 2 -17.52 -9.98 20.61
N ASN A 3 -16.87 -11.08 20.21
CA ASN A 3 -15.88 -11.77 21.04
C ASN A 3 -14.69 -10.84 21.33
N LYS A 4 -14.28 -10.73 22.60
CA LYS A 4 -13.16 -9.89 23.04
C LYS A 4 -11.86 -10.23 22.29
N SER A 5 -11.65 -11.48 21.92
CA SER A 5 -10.50 -11.90 21.09
C SER A 5 -10.57 -11.40 19.64
N ILE A 6 -11.77 -11.35 19.06
CA ILE A 6 -11.99 -10.81 17.70
C ILE A 6 -11.75 -9.30 17.70
N VAL A 7 -12.23 -8.60 18.73
CA VAL A 7 -11.97 -7.15 18.90
C VAL A 7 -10.47 -6.88 19.02
N ALA A 8 -9.76 -7.67 19.83
CA ALA A 8 -8.32 -7.53 19.97
C ALA A 8 -7.58 -7.78 18.64
N LEU A 9 -7.98 -8.80 17.88
CA LEU A 9 -7.38 -9.11 16.58
C LEU A 9 -7.59 -8.00 15.54
N MET A 10 -8.81 -7.43 15.47
CA MET A 10 -9.10 -6.32 14.55
C MET A 10 -8.32 -5.05 14.91
N MET A 11 -8.19 -4.74 16.20
CA MET A 11 -7.39 -3.62 16.68
C MET A 11 -5.91 -3.78 16.30
N THR A 12 -5.34 -4.97 16.48
CA THR A 12 -3.95 -5.23 16.08
C THR A 12 -3.75 -5.17 14.57
N ALA A 13 -4.71 -5.66 13.78
CA ALA A 13 -4.63 -5.62 12.32
C ALA A 13 -4.69 -4.17 11.79
N ALA A 14 -5.56 -3.33 12.35
CA ALA A 14 -5.68 -1.92 11.96
C ALA A 14 -4.38 -1.14 12.20
N LEU A 15 -3.68 -1.39 13.32
CA LEU A 15 -2.39 -0.75 13.63
C LEU A 15 -1.26 -1.19 12.70
N LEU A 16 -1.31 -2.41 12.17
CA LEU A 16 -0.34 -2.91 11.21
C LEU A 16 -0.59 -2.35 9.80
N LEU A 17 -1.86 -2.10 9.44
CA LEU A 17 -2.23 -1.51 8.15
C LEU A 17 -1.84 -0.02 8.06
N SER A 18 -1.86 0.75 9.15
CA SER A 18 -1.47 2.17 9.13
C SER A 18 0.03 2.39 8.88
N ALA A 19 0.88 1.38 9.03
CA ALA A 19 2.30 1.45 8.67
C ALA A 19 2.54 1.28 7.16
N CYS A 20 1.50 0.94 6.40
CA CYS A 20 1.55 0.79 4.95
C CYS A 20 1.27 2.11 4.20
N GLU A 21 0.89 3.18 4.91
CA GLU A 21 0.76 4.51 4.33
C GLU A 21 2.18 5.09 4.17
N LYS A 22 2.84 4.68 3.09
CA LYS A 22 4.09 5.28 2.65
C LYS A 22 3.78 6.64 2.04
N ASP A 23 4.57 7.62 2.44
CA ASP A 23 4.65 8.94 1.84
C ASP A 23 4.58 8.85 0.31
N THR A 24 3.58 9.48 -0.30
CA THR A 24 3.26 9.33 -1.73
C THR A 24 4.32 9.95 -2.63
N ASP A 25 5.23 10.76 -2.06
CA ASP A 25 6.26 11.46 -2.81
C ASP A 25 7.60 10.70 -2.85
N THR A 26 7.63 9.44 -2.39
CA THR A 26 8.86 8.64 -2.29
C THR A 26 8.69 7.24 -2.87
N TYR A 27 9.70 6.70 -3.58
CA TYR A 27 9.60 5.35 -4.13
C TYR A 27 9.51 4.28 -3.02
N PRO A 28 8.60 3.31 -3.13
CA PRO A 28 8.29 2.38 -2.04
C PRO A 28 9.38 1.37 -1.71
N VAL A 29 10.32 1.12 -2.63
CA VAL A 29 11.43 0.16 -2.47
C VAL A 29 12.72 0.83 -2.02
N THR A 30 13.11 1.93 -2.66
CA THR A 30 14.40 2.60 -2.39
C THR A 30 14.30 3.70 -1.34
N GLY A 31 13.12 4.31 -1.16
CA GLY A 31 12.96 5.46 -0.28
C GLY A 31 13.53 6.78 -0.86
N GLU A 32 13.87 6.82 -2.15
CA GLU A 32 14.26 8.06 -2.83
C GLU A 32 13.05 8.93 -3.18
N GLN A 33 13.25 10.25 -3.16
CA GLN A 33 12.23 11.23 -3.54
C GLN A 33 11.84 11.07 -5.01
N CYS A 34 10.54 11.03 -5.29
CA CYS A 34 10.01 11.07 -6.65
C CYS A 34 10.42 12.36 -7.38
N GLY A 35 10.78 12.24 -8.65
CA GLY A 35 11.05 13.41 -9.50
C GLY A 35 9.81 14.32 -9.66
N PRO A 36 9.99 15.61 -9.97
CA PRO A 36 8.87 16.55 -10.12
C PRO A 36 7.85 16.11 -11.18
N GLU A 37 8.33 15.58 -12.31
CA GLU A 37 7.55 15.15 -13.48
C GLU A 37 7.54 13.62 -13.66
N ASP A 38 7.79 12.87 -12.59
CA ASP A 38 7.84 11.41 -12.69
C ASP A 38 6.45 10.81 -13.02
N PRO A 39 6.32 9.99 -14.07
CA PRO A 39 5.07 9.31 -14.42
C PRO A 39 4.42 8.53 -13.27
N VAL A 40 5.21 8.07 -12.28
CA VAL A 40 4.67 7.33 -11.12
C VAL A 40 3.71 8.15 -10.27
N LYS A 41 3.76 9.49 -10.34
CA LYS A 41 2.83 10.38 -9.60
C LYS A 41 1.39 10.28 -10.07
N THR A 42 1.19 9.85 -11.32
CA THR A 42 -0.13 9.65 -11.91
C THR A 42 -0.44 8.18 -12.15
N LEU A 43 0.43 7.28 -11.67
CA LEU A 43 0.28 5.83 -11.85
C LEU A 43 -0.59 5.27 -10.72
N ASP A 44 -1.77 4.78 -11.08
CA ASP A 44 -2.68 4.11 -10.15
C ASP A 44 -2.46 2.58 -10.17
N ALA A 45 -2.86 1.92 -9.08
CA ALA A 45 -2.84 0.46 -9.03
C ALA A 45 -3.70 -0.19 -10.13
N ALA A 46 -4.78 0.46 -10.55
CA ALA A 46 -5.63 0.01 -11.66
C ALA A 46 -4.94 0.08 -13.03
N ASP A 47 -3.90 0.91 -13.17
CA ASP A 47 -3.09 0.97 -14.40
C ASP A 47 -2.13 -0.22 -14.51
N CYS A 48 -1.93 -0.96 -13.42
CA CYS A 48 -1.09 -2.16 -13.40
C CYS A 48 -1.90 -3.37 -13.90
N ASP A 49 -2.01 -3.50 -15.22
CA ASP A 49 -2.60 -4.68 -15.84
C ASP A 49 -1.56 -5.82 -15.90
N ILE A 50 -1.44 -6.58 -14.81
CA ILE A 50 -0.59 -7.76 -14.78
C ILE A 50 -1.35 -8.89 -15.48
N LEU A 51 -1.10 -9.04 -16.78
CA LEU A 51 -1.47 -10.27 -17.49
C LEU A 51 -0.95 -11.46 -16.67
N PRO A 52 -1.75 -12.52 -16.47
CA PRO A 52 -1.29 -13.69 -15.73
C PRO A 52 -0.01 -14.20 -16.37
N ALA A 53 1.04 -14.35 -15.57
CA ALA A 53 2.33 -14.83 -16.05
C ALA A 53 2.13 -16.22 -16.69
N GLY A 54 2.30 -16.31 -18.01
CA GLY A 54 2.25 -17.59 -18.75
C GLY A 54 1.23 -17.67 -19.89
N VAL A 55 1.17 -16.66 -20.76
CA VAL A 55 0.70 -16.83 -22.15
C VAL A 55 1.88 -17.03 -23.10
#